data_AF-A0A937JC95-F1
#
_entry.id   AF-A0A937JC95-F1
#
_cell.length_a   1.000
_cell.length_b   1.000
_cell.length_c   1.000
_cell.angle_alpha   90.00
_cell.angle_beta   90.00
_cell.angle_gamma   90.00
#
_symmetry.space_group_name_H-M   'P 1'
#
loop_
_entity.id
_entity.type
_entity.pdbx_description
1 polymer ?
#
loop_
_entity_poly.entity_id
_entity_poly.type
_entity_poly.pdbx_seq_one_letter_code
_entity_poly.pdbx_strand_id
1 'polypeptide(L)'
;MPNPLRTWAVGLLALLTAGCSESRHVRITGDLDRPTVSVRRTDAGGAVRACVDWIAVFDSARGNGLDGAVWRVRSADGRCVDLESITYGQTPDGFVVDTPPQTLRADVIYEAGGHGWTGGFASVPWYGGGRYIFTDGTWQPAAGSSRP
;
A
#
# COMPACT_ATOMS: atom_id res chain seq x y z
N MET A 1 -13.81 -45.05 27.78
CA MET A 1 -14.24 -45.01 26.37
C MET A 1 -14.52 -43.55 26.01
N PRO A 2 -13.62 -42.86 25.28
CA PRO A 2 -13.74 -41.45 24.96
C PRO A 2 -14.75 -41.27 23.81
N ASN A 3 -15.68 -40.33 23.96
CA ASN A 3 -16.79 -40.09 23.02
C ASN A 3 -16.28 -39.37 21.75
N PRO A 4 -16.34 -39.99 20.54
CA PRO A 4 -15.70 -39.45 19.33
C PRO A 4 -16.40 -38.21 18.73
N LEU A 5 -17.60 -37.88 19.22
CA LEU A 5 -18.41 -36.76 18.70
C LEU A 5 -17.99 -35.38 19.22
N ARG A 6 -17.17 -35.30 20.26
CA ARG A 6 -16.80 -34.03 20.90
C ARG A 6 -15.54 -33.38 20.31
N THR A 7 -14.77 -34.14 19.53
CA THR A 7 -13.49 -33.69 18.96
C THR A 7 -13.63 -32.99 17.60
N TRP A 8 -14.77 -33.17 16.91
CA TRP A 8 -15.01 -32.56 15.60
C TRP A 8 -15.49 -31.10 15.68
N ALA A 9 -16.06 -30.68 16.81
CA ALA A 9 -16.58 -29.32 16.98
C ALA A 9 -15.46 -28.27 17.18
N VAL A 10 -14.25 -28.68 17.56
CA VAL A 10 -13.14 -27.75 17.82
C VAL A 10 -12.33 -27.45 16.54
N GLY A 11 -12.30 -28.37 15.57
CA GLY A 11 -11.54 -28.21 14.33
C GLY A 11 -12.12 -27.18 13.35
N LEU A 12 -13.44 -26.97 13.36
CA LEU A 12 -14.13 -26.06 12.42
C LEU A 12 -14.09 -24.58 12.83
N LEU A 13 -13.81 -24.28 14.10
CA LEU A 13 -13.74 -22.89 14.59
C LEU A 13 -12.37 -22.23 14.33
N ALA A 14 -11.32 -23.02 14.10
CA ALA A 14 -9.96 -22.53 13.88
C ALA A 14 -9.72 -21.98 12.45
N LEU A 15 -10.62 -22.22 11.50
CA LEU A 15 -10.52 -21.73 10.12
C LEU A 15 -11.12 -20.33 9.92
N LEU A 16 -11.82 -19.77 10.91
CA LEU A 16 -12.46 -18.45 10.83
C LEU A 16 -11.60 -17.31 11.38
N THR A 17 -10.41 -17.61 11.93
CA THR A 17 -9.45 -16.59 12.39
C THR A 17 -8.39 -16.25 11.35
N ALA A 18 -8.55 -16.70 10.09
CA ALA A 18 -7.79 -16.14 8.98
C ALA A 18 -8.17 -14.65 8.86
N GLY A 19 -7.31 -13.76 9.36
CA GLY A 19 -7.50 -12.33 9.23
C GLY A 19 -7.56 -11.97 7.75
N CYS A 20 -8.73 -11.52 7.29
CA CYS A 20 -8.91 -11.08 5.91
C CYS A 20 -8.12 -9.79 5.70
N SER A 21 -6.88 -9.83 5.23
CA SER A 21 -6.21 -8.63 4.73
C SER A 21 -6.71 -8.29 3.33
N GLU A 22 -7.01 -7.03 3.05
CA GLU A 22 -7.38 -6.57 1.71
C GLU A 22 -6.12 -6.17 0.93
N SER A 23 -5.92 -6.75 -0.26
CA SER A 23 -4.89 -6.26 -1.18
C SER A 23 -5.41 -5.11 -2.02
N ARG A 24 -4.57 -4.07 -2.18
CA ARG A 24 -4.89 -2.90 -3.02
C ARG A 24 -3.85 -2.72 -4.11
N HIS A 25 -4.30 -2.34 -5.30
CA HIS A 25 -3.41 -1.99 -6.38
C HIS A 25 -2.87 -0.58 -6.20
N VAL A 26 -1.55 -0.45 -6.14
CA VAL A 26 -0.86 0.84 -6.18
C VAL A 26 -0.32 1.04 -7.57
N ARG A 27 -0.65 2.17 -8.21
CA ARG A 27 -0.15 2.53 -9.55
C ARG A 27 0.52 3.88 -9.53
N ILE A 28 1.69 3.97 -10.15
CA ILE A 28 2.36 5.23 -10.45
C ILE A 28 2.08 5.67 -11.90
N THR A 29 1.80 6.95 -12.10
CA THR A 29 1.62 7.61 -13.40
C THR A 29 2.18 9.03 -13.39
N GLY A 30 2.17 9.72 -14.54
CA GLY A 30 2.61 11.12 -14.67
C GLY A 30 4.11 11.24 -14.95
N ASP A 31 4.62 12.46 -14.78
CA ASP A 31 6.02 12.79 -15.09
C ASP A 31 6.97 12.29 -14.00
N LEU A 32 8.24 12.08 -14.37
CA LEU A 32 9.28 11.60 -13.44
C LEU A 32 9.47 12.52 -12.23
N ASP A 33 9.39 13.84 -12.41
CA ASP A 33 9.67 14.80 -11.34
C ASP A 33 8.55 14.85 -10.29
N ARG A 34 7.31 14.55 -10.70
CA ARG A 34 6.11 14.65 -9.86
C ARG A 34 5.09 13.57 -10.20
N PRO A 35 5.43 12.28 -10.03
CA PRO A 35 4.50 11.21 -10.34
C PRO A 35 3.30 11.24 -9.40
N THR A 36 2.20 10.67 -9.85
CA THR A 36 1.01 10.43 -9.03
C THR A 36 0.95 8.97 -8.63
N VAL A 37 0.88 8.71 -7.33
CA VAL A 37 0.67 7.39 -6.73
C VAL A 37 -0.83 7.24 -6.46
N SER A 38 -1.50 6.36 -7.16
CA SER A 38 -2.91 6.01 -6.92
C SER A 38 -3.01 4.69 -6.16
N VAL A 39 -3.95 4.62 -5.21
CA VAL A 39 -4.27 3.40 -4.46
C VAL A 39 -5.71 3.04 -4.76
N ARG A 40 -5.94 1.88 -5.37
CA ARG A 40 -7.27 1.43 -5.79
C ARG A 40 -7.57 0.06 -5.20
N ARG A 41 -8.86 -0.19 -4.91
CA ARG A 41 -9.31 -1.55 -4.59
C ARG A 41 -9.14 -2.45 -5.80
N THR A 42 -8.86 -3.72 -5.52
CA THR A 42 -8.69 -4.75 -6.53
C THR A 42 -10.02 -5.21 -7.13
N ASP A 43 -11.10 -5.12 -6.36
CA ASP A 43 -12.41 -5.72 -6.66
C ASP A 43 -13.54 -4.71 -6.95
N ALA A 44 -13.32 -3.41 -6.75
CA ALA A 44 -14.32 -2.37 -6.99
C ALA A 44 -13.69 -1.05 -7.48
N GLY A 45 -14.30 -0.43 -8.50
CA GLY A 45 -13.90 0.91 -8.97
C GLY A 45 -14.43 2.01 -8.05
N GLY A 46 -13.56 2.89 -7.55
CA GLY A 46 -13.93 4.09 -6.80
C GLY A 46 -12.99 4.41 -5.63
N ALA A 47 -13.11 5.63 -5.08
CA ALA A 47 -12.44 6.03 -3.84
C ALA A 47 -12.97 5.22 -2.65
N VAL A 48 -12.06 4.78 -1.78
CA VAL A 48 -12.41 3.94 -0.63
C VAL A 48 -11.87 4.59 0.62
N ARG A 49 -12.75 4.81 1.59
CA ARG A 49 -12.35 5.34 2.90
C ARG A 49 -11.33 4.40 3.54
N ALA A 50 -10.12 4.91 3.71
CA ALA A 50 -8.98 4.17 4.24
C ALA A 50 -8.36 4.95 5.40
N CYS A 51 -8.12 4.27 6.50
CA CYS A 51 -7.31 4.78 7.61
C CYS A 51 -5.86 4.47 7.25
N VAL A 52 -5.26 5.38 6.50
CA VAL A 52 -3.91 5.21 5.95
C VAL A 52 -2.92 5.40 7.08
N ASP A 53 -2.08 4.40 7.34
CA ASP A 53 -0.96 4.56 8.26
C ASP A 53 0.17 5.31 7.57
N TRP A 54 0.56 4.86 6.37
CA TRP A 54 1.61 5.48 5.58
C TRP A 54 1.49 5.21 4.09
N ILE A 55 2.08 6.10 3.31
CA ILE A 55 2.33 5.97 1.87
C ILE A 55 3.77 6.35 1.61
N ALA A 56 4.46 5.55 0.80
CA ALA A 56 5.87 5.71 0.57
C ALA A 56 6.30 5.31 -0.84
N VAL A 57 7.42 5.87 -1.26
CA VAL A 57 8.17 5.44 -2.43
C VAL A 57 9.59 5.10 -1.98
N PHE A 58 10.04 3.91 -2.36
CA PHE A 58 11.34 3.36 -2.01
C PHE A 58 12.19 3.19 -3.26
N ASP A 59 13.46 3.56 -3.22
CA ASP A 59 14.45 3.19 -4.23
C ASP A 59 14.91 1.76 -3.92
N SER A 60 14.50 0.78 -4.74
CA SER A 60 14.78 -0.64 -4.48
C SER A 60 16.27 -0.98 -4.45
N ALA A 61 17.15 -0.09 -4.96
CA ALA A 61 18.59 -0.29 -4.94
C ALA A 61 19.25 0.22 -3.64
N ARG A 62 18.58 1.05 -2.85
CA ARG A 62 19.17 1.69 -1.65
C ARG A 62 19.02 0.87 -0.37
N GLY A 63 18.09 -0.07 -0.34
CA GLY A 63 17.83 -0.89 0.83
C GLY A 63 16.35 -1.18 1.00
N ASN A 64 16.01 -1.90 2.07
CA ASN A 64 14.63 -2.26 2.40
C ASN A 64 14.07 -1.32 3.47
N GLY A 65 12.75 -1.13 3.47
CA GLY A 65 12.07 -0.35 4.51
C GLY A 65 12.46 1.13 4.50
N LEU A 66 12.54 1.75 5.68
CA LEU A 66 12.75 3.20 5.83
C LEU A 66 14.06 3.70 5.21
N ASP A 67 15.13 2.90 5.23
CA ASP A 67 16.43 3.29 4.68
C ASP A 67 16.41 3.41 3.15
N GLY A 68 15.51 2.66 2.50
CA GLY A 68 15.25 2.76 1.06
C GLY A 68 14.26 3.87 0.70
N ALA A 69 13.61 4.53 1.67
CA ALA A 69 12.57 5.49 1.39
C ALA A 69 13.17 6.76 0.75
N VAL A 70 12.69 7.10 -0.44
CA VAL A 70 12.98 8.37 -1.10
C VAL A 70 11.87 9.39 -0.90
N TRP A 71 10.73 8.96 -0.37
CA TRP A 71 9.64 9.81 0.10
C TRP A 71 8.69 8.98 0.95
N ARG A 72 8.20 9.54 2.06
CA ARG A 72 7.22 8.88 2.91
C ARG A 72 6.39 9.91 3.67
N VAL A 73 5.08 9.70 3.66
CA VAL A 73 4.11 10.40 4.48
C VAL A 73 3.35 9.40 5.35
N ARG A 74 2.95 9.83 6.54
CA ARG A 74 2.11 9.03 7.45
C ARG A 74 0.95 9.86 7.98
N SER A 75 -0.14 9.21 8.37
CA SER A 75 -1.22 9.90 9.09
C SER A 75 -0.73 10.35 10.47
N ALA A 76 -1.06 11.58 10.84
CA ALA A 76 -0.65 12.14 12.13
C ALA A 76 -1.45 11.56 13.30
N ASP A 77 -2.72 11.21 13.06
CA ASP A 77 -3.70 10.88 14.09
C ASP A 77 -4.56 9.65 13.75
N GLY A 78 -4.14 8.85 12.76
CA GLY A 78 -4.86 7.64 12.35
C GLY A 78 -6.22 7.94 11.73
N ARG A 79 -6.50 9.19 11.32
CA ARG A 79 -7.74 9.54 10.63
C ARG A 79 -7.89 8.75 9.34
N CYS A 80 -9.12 8.30 9.11
CA CYS A 80 -9.51 7.75 7.83
C CYS A 80 -9.78 8.87 6.84
N VAL A 81 -9.16 8.75 5.67
CA VAL A 81 -9.28 9.69 4.55
C VAL A 81 -9.76 8.92 3.32
N ASP A 82 -10.41 9.64 2.41
CA ASP A 82 -10.71 9.08 1.10
C ASP A 82 -9.46 9.20 0.24
N LEU A 83 -8.78 8.06 0.07
CA LEU A 83 -7.53 8.00 -0.66
C LEU A 83 -7.78 7.38 -2.03
N GLU A 84 -7.76 8.23 -3.07
CA GLU A 84 -7.72 7.76 -4.45
C GLU A 84 -6.31 7.91 -5.05
N SER A 85 -5.67 9.06 -4.83
CA SER A 85 -4.32 9.32 -5.30
C SER A 85 -3.60 10.38 -4.47
N ILE A 86 -2.27 10.34 -4.51
CA ILE A 86 -1.37 11.34 -3.95
C ILE A 86 -0.27 11.63 -4.95
N THR A 87 0.01 12.90 -5.18
CA THR A 87 1.19 13.32 -5.95
C THR A 87 2.44 13.24 -5.08
N TYR A 88 3.48 12.63 -5.63
CA TYR A 88 4.80 12.53 -5.02
C TYR A 88 5.30 13.89 -4.52
N GLY A 89 5.78 13.90 -3.28
CA GLY A 89 6.25 15.10 -2.59
C GLY A 89 5.17 16.02 -2.04
N GLN A 90 3.88 15.75 -2.28
CA GLN A 90 2.80 16.46 -1.59
C GLN A 90 2.47 15.79 -0.26
N THR A 91 2.08 16.59 0.74
CA THR A 91 1.59 16.07 2.02
C THR A 91 0.10 16.34 2.07
N PRO A 92 -0.75 15.31 2.02
CA PRO A 92 -2.19 15.51 2.19
C PRO A 92 -2.52 16.06 3.57
N ASP A 93 -3.67 16.71 3.69
CA ASP A 93 -4.14 17.24 4.97
C ASP A 93 -4.28 16.12 6.02
N GLY A 94 -3.78 16.37 7.22
CA GLY A 94 -3.75 15.38 8.30
C GLY A 94 -2.58 14.38 8.23
N PHE A 95 -1.73 14.47 7.21
CA PHE A 95 -0.49 13.71 7.13
C PHE A 95 0.70 14.53 7.60
N VAL A 96 1.76 13.83 7.98
CA VAL A 96 3.08 14.37 8.25
C VAL A 96 4.11 13.69 7.37
N VAL A 97 5.18 14.42 7.08
CA VAL A 97 6.31 13.91 6.28
C VAL A 97 7.29 13.21 7.21
N ASP A 98 7.46 11.89 7.04
CA ASP A 98 8.54 11.14 7.70
C ASP A 98 9.84 11.23 6.91
N THR A 99 9.74 11.20 5.58
CA THR A 99 10.89 11.30 4.67
C THR A 99 10.58 12.30 3.57
N PRO A 100 11.32 13.42 3.48
CA PRO A 100 11.10 14.41 2.45
C PRO A 100 11.35 13.83 1.05
N PRO A 101 10.66 14.33 0.02
CA PRO A 101 10.85 13.84 -1.34
C PRO A 101 12.27 14.11 -1.81
N GLN A 102 12.85 13.10 -2.46
CA GLN A 102 14.14 13.19 -3.14
C GLN A 102 13.93 13.20 -4.65
N THR A 103 14.95 13.64 -5.40
CA THR A 103 14.89 13.62 -6.85
C THR A 103 14.81 12.18 -7.37
N LEU A 104 13.76 11.89 -8.13
CA LEU A 104 13.60 10.62 -8.83
C LEU A 104 14.47 10.59 -10.09
N ARG A 105 14.85 9.39 -10.53
CA ARG A 105 15.74 9.16 -11.67
C ARG A 105 15.13 8.15 -12.62
N ALA A 106 15.33 8.37 -13.92
CA ALA A 106 14.99 7.39 -14.93
C ALA A 106 15.81 6.10 -14.74
N ASP A 107 15.29 4.99 -15.25
CA ASP A 107 15.92 3.67 -15.24
C ASP A 107 16.26 3.11 -13.83
N VAL A 108 15.65 3.68 -12.78
CA VAL A 108 15.68 3.18 -11.41
C VAL A 108 14.35 2.50 -11.08
N ILE A 109 14.42 1.33 -10.44
CA ILE A 109 13.23 0.64 -9.94
C ILE A 109 12.83 1.23 -8.60
N TYR A 110 11.64 1.80 -8.55
CA TYR A 110 11.01 2.28 -7.35
C TYR A 110 9.89 1.35 -6.91
N GLU A 111 9.77 1.10 -5.61
CA GLU A 111 8.58 0.49 -5.03
C GLU A 111 7.69 1.58 -4.47
N ALA A 112 6.46 1.67 -4.97
CA ALA A 112 5.43 2.54 -4.44
C ALA A 112 4.47 1.69 -3.62
N GLY A 113 4.17 2.11 -2.40
CA GLY A 113 3.31 1.34 -1.52
C GLY A 113 2.57 2.18 -0.51
N GLY A 114 1.58 1.53 0.11
CA GLY A 114 0.81 2.09 1.21
C GLY A 114 0.27 0.98 2.09
N HIS A 115 -0.03 1.37 3.32
CA HIS A 115 -0.58 0.49 4.34
C HIS A 115 -1.61 1.24 5.15
N GLY A 116 -2.59 0.50 5.67
CA GLY A 116 -3.52 1.03 6.64
C GLY A 116 -4.63 0.05 6.96
N TRP A 117 -5.79 0.60 7.30
CA TRP A 117 -6.99 -0.13 7.63
C TRP A 117 -8.16 0.30 6.74
N THR A 118 -9.06 -0.63 6.45
CA THR A 118 -10.31 -0.31 5.76
C THR A 118 -11.20 0.49 6.71
N GLY A 119 -11.89 1.52 6.22
CA GLY A 119 -12.89 2.23 7.00
C GLY A 119 -14.17 1.40 7.14
N GLY A 120 -14.77 1.39 8.33
CA GLY A 120 -16.10 0.78 8.58
C GLY A 120 -16.15 -0.20 9.75
N PHE A 121 -17.29 -0.88 9.89
CA PHE A 121 -17.60 -1.78 11.03
C PHE A 121 -16.72 -3.03 11.09
N ALA A 122 -16.26 -3.54 9.94
CA ALA A 122 -15.35 -4.67 9.84
C ALA A 122 -14.00 -4.21 9.28
N SER A 123 -13.33 -3.33 10.04
CA SER A 123 -12.02 -2.79 9.67
C SER A 123 -10.97 -3.91 9.64
N VAL A 124 -10.30 -4.03 8.50
CA VAL A 124 -9.24 -5.02 8.27
C VAL A 124 -7.99 -4.33 7.74
N PRO A 125 -6.79 -4.88 7.99
CA PRO A 125 -5.57 -4.30 7.44
C PRO A 125 -5.58 -4.41 5.92
N TRP A 126 -5.06 -3.40 5.24
CA TRP A 126 -4.76 -3.46 3.82
C TRP A 126 -3.31 -3.08 3.56
N TYR A 127 -2.77 -3.72 2.54
CA TYR A 127 -1.49 -3.39 1.95
C TYR A 127 -1.68 -3.23 0.45
N GLY A 128 -1.00 -2.26 -0.12
CA GLY A 128 -0.89 -2.14 -1.56
C GLY A 128 0.52 -1.75 -1.93
N GLY A 129 1.04 -2.35 -2.99
CA GLY A 129 2.38 -2.05 -3.47
C GLY A 129 2.54 -2.38 -4.94
N GLY A 130 3.54 -1.76 -5.56
CA GLY A 130 3.94 -2.07 -6.92
C GLY A 130 5.34 -1.55 -7.21
N ARG A 131 6.08 -2.28 -8.04
CA ARG A 131 7.42 -1.90 -8.47
C ARG A 131 7.35 -1.31 -9.87
N TYR A 132 7.97 -0.15 -10.06
CA TYR A 132 7.85 0.67 -11.25
C TYR A 132 9.22 1.18 -11.70
N ILE A 133 9.41 1.30 -13.00
CA ILE A 133 10.56 1.92 -13.64
C ILE A 133 10.06 3.01 -14.59
N PHE A 134 10.72 4.16 -14.58
CA PHE A 134 10.45 5.22 -15.55
C PHE A 134 11.43 5.09 -16.70
N THR A 135 10.91 4.77 -17.88
CA THR A 135 11.69 4.60 -19.10
C THR A 135 10.84 5.05 -20.30
N ASP A 136 11.49 5.55 -21.34
CA ASP A 136 10.81 6.09 -22.53
C ASP A 136 9.69 7.11 -22.23
N GLY A 137 9.89 7.94 -21.20
CA GLY A 137 8.94 8.99 -20.82
C GLY A 137 7.69 8.50 -20.09
N THR A 138 7.64 7.23 -19.67
CA THR A 138 6.47 6.67 -18.99
C THR A 138 6.85 5.72 -17.86
N TRP A 139 5.96 5.60 -16.88
CA TRP A 139 6.08 4.62 -15.80
C TRP A 139 5.56 3.26 -16.23
N GLN A 140 6.39 2.23 -16.06
CA GLN A 140 6.08 0.86 -16.41
C GLN A 140 6.25 -0.05 -15.19
N PRO A 141 5.43 -1.10 -15.02
CA PRO A 141 5.67 -2.12 -14.01
C PRO A 141 7.05 -2.78 -14.24
N ALA A 142 7.86 -2.87 -13.20
CA ALA A 142 9.14 -3.56 -13.27
C ALA A 142 8.93 -5.08 -13.40
N ALA A 143 9.76 -5.76 -14.18
CA ALA A 143 9.68 -7.22 -14.34
C ALA A 143 9.70 -7.94 -12.98
N GLY A 144 8.75 -8.85 -12.76
CA GLY A 144 8.58 -9.55 -11.48
C GLY A 144 7.66 -8.85 -10.46
N SER A 145 6.91 -7.82 -10.84
CA SER A 145 5.93 -7.13 -9.98
C SER A 145 4.65 -7.95 -9.68
N SER A 146 4.65 -9.27 -9.87
CA SER A 146 3.49 -10.14 -9.65
C SER A 146 3.32 -10.54 -8.18
N ARG A 147 3.33 -9.56 -7.25
CA ARG A 147 2.79 -9.79 -5.92
C ARG A 147 1.49 -9.00 -5.78
N PRO A 148 0.33 -9.69 -5.72
CA PRO A 148 -0.91 -9.07 -5.26
C PRO A 148 -0.80 -8.64 -3.79
#